data_AF-A0A961E2V0-F1
#
_entry.id   AF-A0A961E2V0-F1
#
_cell.length_a   1.000
_cell.length_b   1.000
_cell.length_c   1.000
_cell.angle_alpha   90.00
_cell.angle_beta   90.00
_cell.angle_gamma   90.00
#
_symmetry.space_group_name_H-M   'P 1'
#
loop_
_entity.id
_entity.type
_entity.pdbx_description
1 polymer ?
#
loop_
_entity_poly.entity_id
_entity_poly.type
_entity_poly.pdbx_seq_one_letter_code
_entity_poly.pdbx_strand_id
1 'polypeptide(L)' 'MVEPTSLLLGLEGLGVRGVVPHADRTRVVELITIDPNAARCPDCGIASDSVKERTVTSPRDIRYGE' A
#
# COMPACT_ATOMS: atom_id res chain seq x y z
N MET A 1 7.80 -6.41 14.44
CA MET A 1 8.39 -6.89 13.18
C MET A 1 8.11 -5.81 12.16
N VAL A 2 9.13 -5.25 11.50
CA VAL A 2 8.89 -4.18 10.53
C VAL A 2 8.47 -4.83 9.21
N GLU A 3 7.31 -4.44 8.68
CA GLU A 3 6.77 -4.98 7.43
C GLU A 3 7.67 -4.57 6.25
N PRO A 4 8.05 -5.50 5.35
CA PRO A 4 8.89 -5.19 4.19
C PRO A 4 8.32 -4.08 3.29
N THR A 5 6.99 -4.00 3.19
CA THR A 5 6.27 -2.96 2.43
C THR A 5 6.50 -1.56 3.01
N SER A 6 6.55 -1.45 4.34
CA SER A 6 6.80 -0.20 5.04
C SER A 6 8.27 0.22 4.91
N LEU A 7 9.21 -0.73 4.96
CA LEU A 7 10.64 -0.44 4.77
C LEU A 7 10.96 0.03 3.36
N LEU A 8 10.51 -0.74 2.36
CA LEU A 8 10.87 -0.49 0.97
C LEU A 8 10.08 0.70 0.42
N LEU A 9 8.75 0.72 0.58
CA LEU A 9 7.88 1.67 -0.13
C LEU A 9 7.35 2.81 0.75
N GLY A 10 7.61 2.78 2.05
CA GLY A 10 7.08 3.80 2.96
C GLY A 10 5.57 3.76 3.13
N LEU A 11 5.02 2.55 3.08
CA LEU A 11 3.59 2.28 3.21
C LEU A 11 3.35 1.64 4.58
N GLU A 12 3.40 2.46 5.63
CA GLU A 12 3.19 2.01 7.00
C GLU A 12 1.74 1.51 7.20
N GLY A 13 1.58 0.39 7.92
CA GLY A 13 0.25 -0.16 8.21
C GLY A 13 -0.43 -0.86 7.03
N LEU A 14 0.27 -1.07 5.91
CA LEU A 14 -0.25 -1.76 4.73
C LEU A 14 0.51 -3.07 4.47
N GLY A 15 -0.25 -4.13 4.20
CA GLY A 15 0.23 -5.45 3.81
C GLY A 15 -0.05 -5.71 2.33
N VAL A 16 0.81 -6.48 1.67
CA VAL A 16 0.61 -6.86 0.27
C VAL A 16 -0.31 -8.08 0.20
N ARG A 17 -1.44 -7.93 -0.48
CA ARG A 17 -2.36 -9.03 -0.79
C ARG A 17 -2.00 -9.68 -2.13
N GLY A 18 -1.54 -8.91 -3.10
CA GLY A 18 -1.26 -9.38 -4.45
C GLY A 18 -0.45 -8.40 -5.28
N VAL A 19 0.13 -8.89 -6.37
CA VAL A 19 0.88 -8.09 -7.34
C VAL A 19 0.43 -8.50 -8.74
N VAL A 20 -0.10 -7.54 -9.49
CA VAL A 20 -0.59 -7.74 -10.86
C VAL A 20 0.36 -7.09 -11.85
N PRO A 21 0.97 -7.86 -12.78
CA PRO A 21 1.80 -7.30 -13.83
C PRO A 21 0.99 -6.64 -14.94
N HIS A 22 1.44 -5.48 -15.40
CA HIS A 22 0.89 -4.78 -16.56
C HIS A 22 1.85 -4.82 -17.77
N ALA A 23 1.27 -4.63 -18.97
CA ALA A 23 1.97 -4.73 -20.24
C ALA A 23 3.06 -3.66 -20.44
N ASP A 24 2.94 -2.51 -19.78
CA ASP A 24 3.91 -1.41 -19.78
C ASP A 24 5.10 -1.64 -18.82
N ARG A 25 5.27 -2.88 -18.34
CA ARG A 25 6.26 -3.29 -17.32
C ARG A 25 6.02 -2.69 -15.94
N THR A 26 4.90 -2.01 -15.71
CA THR A 26 4.49 -1.61 -14.36
C THR A 26 3.93 -2.81 -13.57
N ARG A 27 3.82 -2.62 -12.26
CA ARG A 27 3.20 -3.57 -11.33
C ARG A 27 2.18 -2.82 -10.51
N VAL A 28 0.94 -3.32 -10.48
CA VAL A 28 -0.08 -2.85 -9.55
C VAL A 28 0.01 -3.73 -8.30
N VAL A 29 0.24 -3.10 -7.15
CA VAL A 29 0.28 -3.79 -5.86
C VAL A 29 -1.08 -3.63 -5.19
N GLU A 30 -1.74 -4.74 -4.90
CA GLU A 30 -2.97 -4.76 -4.12
C GLU A 30 -2.62 -4.78 -2.64
N LEU A 31 -3.05 -3.76 -1.91
CA LEU A 31 -2.72 -3.54 -0.51
C LEU A 31 -3.96 -3.73 0.37
N ILE A 32 -3.73 -4.21 1.58
CA ILE A 32 -4.72 -4.26 2.66
C ILE A 32 -4.19 -3.53 3.88
N THR A 33 -5.07 -2.88 4.64
CA THR A 33 -4.70 -2.35 5.94
C THR A 33 -4.48 -3.51 6.92
N ILE A 34 -3.32 -3.55 7.58
CA ILE A 34 -2.98 -4.62 8.54
C ILE A 34 -3.58 -4.37 9.93
N ASP A 35 -3.88 -3.10 10.25
CA ASP A 35 -4.61 -2.71 11.45
C ASP A 35 -6.12 -2.60 11.11
N PRO A 36 -6.98 -3.49 11.66
CA PRO A 36 -8.42 -3.43 11.44
C PRO A 36 -9.08 -2.12 11.89
N ASN A 37 -8.47 -1.37 12.81
CA ASN A 37 -8.96 -0.07 13.25
C ASN A 37 -8.59 1.05 12.26
N ALA A 38 -7.41 0.98 11.64
CA ALA A 38 -7.00 1.94 10.61
C ALA A 38 -7.82 1.81 9.31
N ALA A 39 -8.49 0.67 9.09
CA ALA A 39 -9.40 0.47 7.96
C ALA A 39 -10.77 1.18 8.15
N ARG A 40 -11.02 1.79 9.31
CA ARG A 40 -12.31 2.40 9.66
C ARG A 40 -12.25 3.93 9.58
N CYS A 41 -13.36 4.53 9.16
CA CYS A 41 -13.55 5.97 9.24
C CYS A 41 -13.41 6.44 10.70
N PRO A 42 -12.57 7.45 11.01
CA PRO A 42 -12.41 7.93 12.38
C PRO A 42 -13.70 8.57 12.94
N ASP A 43 -14.58 9.10 12.08
CA ASP A 43 -15.80 9.77 12.51
C ASP A 43 -16.97 8.81 12.77
N CYS A 44 -17.12 7.76 11.95
CA CYS A 44 -18.28 6.86 12.01
C CYS A 44 -17.96 5.37 12.23
N GLY A 45 -16.68 4.98 12.26
CA GLY A 45 -16.24 3.62 12.56
C GLY A 45 -16.54 2.58 11.48
N ILE A 46 -17.18 2.95 10.37
CA ILE A 46 -17.46 2.06 9.24
C ILE A 46 -16.16 1.73 8.52
N ALA A 47 -15.94 0.43 8.26
CA ALA A 47 -14.80 -0.05 7.49
C ALA A 47 -14.98 0.33 6.02
N SER A 48 -13.92 0.85 5.40
CA SER A 48 -13.92 1.07 3.96
C SER A 48 -13.79 -0.26 3.22
N ASP A 49 -14.73 -0.54 2.34
CA ASP A 49 -14.77 -1.74 1.48
C ASP A 49 -14.31 -1.45 0.03
N SER A 50 -13.98 -0.19 -0.25
CA SER A 50 -13.70 0.32 -1.58
C SER A 50 -12.41 1.15 -1.60
N VAL A 51 -11.72 1.13 -2.74
CA VAL A 51 -10.52 1.93 -2.99
C VAL A 51 -10.91 3.41 -3.05
N LYS A 52 -10.25 4.26 -2.26
CA LYS A 52 -10.51 5.71 -2.22
C LYS A 52 -9.54 6.50 -3.10
N GLU A 53 -8.31 6.04 -3.25
CA GLU A 53 -7.27 6.70 -4.01
C GLU A 53 -6.32 5.68 -4.64
N ARG A 54 -5.69 6.06 -5.75
CA ARG A 54 -4.54 5.36 -6.34
C ARG A 54 -3.37 6.32 -6.35
N THR A 55 -2.29 5.95 -5.67
CA THR A 55 -1.06 6.73 -5.62
C THR A 55 0.11 5.95 -6.24
N VAL A 56 1.11 6.66 -6.73
CA VAL A 56 2.36 6.09 -7.21
C VAL A 56 3.42 6.39 -6.15
N THR A 57 4.04 5.33 -5.61
CA THR A 57 5.18 5.44 -4.68
C THR A 57 6.43 4.80 -5.29
N SER A 58 7.60 5.26 -4.88
CA SER A 58 8.90 4.68 -5.23
C SER A 58 9.58 4.12 -3.99
N PRO A 59 10.45 3.10 -4.11
CA PRO A 59 11.26 2.65 -3.00
C PRO A 59 12.02 3.81 -2.32
N ARG A 60 12.03 3.85 -0.98
CA ARG A 60 12.73 4.86 -0.19
C ARG A 60 14.23 4.59 -0.09
N ASP A 61 14.61 3.31 -0.09
CA ASP A 61 15.96 2.80 0.14
C ASP A 61 16.75 2.51 -1.15
N ILE A 62 16.07 2.40 -2.28
CA ILE A 62 16.67 2.30 -3.61
C ILE A 62 16.56 3.68 -4.26
N ARG A 63 17.70 4.31 -4.56
CA ARG A 63 17.70 5.52 -5.38
C ARG A 63 17.04 5.19 -6.72
N TYR A 64 15.98 5.92 -7.05
CA TYR A 64 15.51 5.97 -8.42
C TYR A 64 16.66 6.53 -9.27
N GLY A 65 16.92 5.92 -10.43
CA GLY A 65 18.09 6.25 -11.25
C GLY A 65 18.21 7.74 -11.57
N GLU A 66 19.43 8.17 -11.90
CA GLU A 66 19.74 9.49 -12.47
C GLU A 66 18.75 9.90 -13.57
#